data_AF-A0A1Q3MWG3-F1
#
_entry.id   AF-A0A1Q3MWG3-F1
#
_cell.length_a   1.000
_cell.length_b   1.000
_cell.length_c   1.000
_cell.angle_alpha   90.00
_cell.angle_beta   90.00
_cell.angle_gamma   90.00
#
_symmetry.space_group_name_H-M   'P 1'
#
loop_
_entity.id
_entity.type
_entity.pdbx_description
1 polymer ?
#
loop_
_entity_poly.entity_id
_entity_poly.type
_entity_poly.pdbx_seq_one_letter_code
_entity_poly.pdbx_strand_id
1 'polypeptide(L)'
;MELKVKESFLRIFFGITACSFMPHWACHYYRIETVSSFVIGSWSLTVSESYLFMLFYTLLISLAILSVSIRSLRPISGLVAGLVHLALGVIHIIRLRAYFKFEIFNLEWPLNASLREVLIVIPFGIACLLVSFYSNNKRV
;
A
#
# COMPACT_ATOMS: atom_id res chain seq x y z
N MET A 1 28.37 14.50 1.46
CA MET A 1 27.27 15.48 1.34
C MET A 1 26.04 14.90 2.04
N GLU A 2 25.74 15.34 3.27
CA GLU A 2 24.50 14.91 3.94
C GLU A 2 23.30 15.61 3.27
N LEU A 3 22.46 14.85 2.58
CA LEU A 3 21.17 15.35 2.11
C LEU A 3 20.27 15.57 3.34
N LYS A 4 20.15 16.82 3.79
CA LYS A 4 19.18 17.19 4.83
C LYS A 4 17.77 17.16 4.21
N VAL A 5 17.04 16.07 4.46
CA VAL A 5 15.62 15.99 4.10
C VAL A 5 14.85 16.95 5.02
N LYS A 6 14.09 17.88 4.44
CA LYS A 6 13.27 18.83 5.20
C LYS A 6 12.18 18.09 5.97
N GLU A 7 11.95 18.48 7.22
CA GLU A 7 10.88 17.92 8.06
C GLU A 7 9.49 18.02 7.42
N SER A 8 9.21 19.13 6.70
CA SER A 8 7.98 19.31 5.96
C SER A 8 7.80 18.27 4.85
N PHE A 9 8.87 17.87 4.19
CA PHE A 9 8.83 16.81 3.18
C PHE A 9 8.44 15.47 3.80
N LEU A 10 9.02 15.10 4.96
CA LEU A 10 8.66 13.84 5.63
C LEU A 10 7.19 13.82 6.05
N ARG A 11 6.66 14.94 6.54
CA ARG A 11 5.24 15.07 6.90
C ARG A 11 4.34 14.85 5.69
N ILE A 12 4.65 15.50 4.56
CA ILE A 12 3.91 15.34 3.31
C ILE A 12 4.02 13.89 2.82
N PHE A 13 5.22 13.31 2.87
CA PHE A 13 5.47 11.94 2.44
C PHE A 13 4.56 10.95 3.18
N PHE A 14 4.51 11.00 4.52
CA PHE A 14 3.64 10.12 5.29
C PHE A 14 2.14 10.41 5.07
N GLY A 15 1.76 11.66 4.79
CA GLY A 15 0.41 11.98 4.33
C GLY A 15 0.07 11.27 3.00
N ILE A 16 0.98 11.31 2.02
CA ILE A 16 0.83 10.61 0.74
C ILE A 16 0.79 9.09 0.96
N THR A 17 1.64 8.54 1.83
CA THR A 17 1.64 7.11 2.19
C THR A 17 0.30 6.68 2.81
N ALA A 18 -0.35 7.51 3.60
CA ALA A 18 -1.69 7.22 4.11
C ALA A 18 -2.70 7.16 2.94
N CYS A 19 -2.66 8.13 2.03
CA CYS A 19 -3.55 8.19 0.88
C CYS A 19 -3.37 7.01 -0.09
N SER A 20 -2.16 6.46 -0.24
CA SER A 20 -1.90 5.36 -1.18
C SER A 20 -2.59 4.04 -0.79
N PHE A 21 -2.91 3.86 0.50
CA PHE A 21 -3.69 2.71 0.97
C PHE A 21 -5.21 2.89 0.82
N MET A 22 -5.70 4.12 0.62
CA MET A 22 -7.13 4.39 0.56
C MET A 22 -7.86 3.65 -0.57
N PRO A 23 -7.33 3.55 -1.81
CA PRO A 23 -7.98 2.75 -2.86
C PRO A 23 -8.15 1.27 -2.49
N HIS A 24 -7.18 0.72 -1.77
CA HIS A 24 -7.20 -0.68 -1.31
C HIS A 24 -8.20 -0.86 -0.17
N TRP A 25 -8.31 0.10 0.76
CA TRP A 25 -9.36 0.08 1.77
C TRP A 25 -10.76 0.19 1.14
N ALA A 26 -10.91 1.11 0.18
CA ALA A 26 -12.19 1.41 -0.46
C ALA A 26 -12.73 0.24 -1.27
N CYS A 27 -11.87 -0.57 -1.91
CA CYS A 27 -12.35 -1.73 -2.65
C CYS A 27 -12.93 -2.83 -1.74
N HIS A 28 -12.40 -3.01 -0.53
CA HIS A 28 -13.01 -3.91 0.44
C HIS A 28 -14.32 -3.35 1.00
N TYR A 29 -14.37 -2.04 1.29
CA TYR A 29 -15.60 -1.38 1.72
C TYR A 29 -16.72 -1.55 0.68
N TYR A 30 -16.45 -1.20 -0.57
CA TYR A 30 -17.43 -1.32 -1.65
C TYR A 30 -17.91 -2.77 -1.84
N ARG A 31 -16.99 -3.74 -1.76
CA ARG A 31 -17.34 -5.16 -1.81
C ARG A 31 -18.27 -5.57 -0.66
N ILE A 32 -18.07 -5.07 0.56
CA ILE A 32 -18.96 -5.37 1.69
C ILE A 32 -20.37 -4.83 1.44
N GLU A 33 -20.48 -3.60 0.95
CA GLU A 33 -21.78 -2.96 0.69
C GLU A 33 -22.55 -3.60 -0.47
N THR A 34 -21.84 -4.08 -1.50
CA THR A 34 -22.45 -4.55 -2.75
C THR A 34 -22.41 -6.06 -2.94
N VAL A 35 -21.69 -6.77 -2.08
CA VAL A 35 -21.40 -8.22 -2.21
C VAL A 35 -20.73 -8.56 -3.55
N SER A 36 -20.07 -7.57 -4.18
CA SER A 36 -19.36 -7.78 -5.43
C SER A 36 -18.17 -8.73 -5.25
N SER A 37 -17.76 -9.42 -6.30
CA SER A 37 -16.58 -10.25 -6.27
C SER A 37 -15.30 -9.44 -6.03
N PHE A 38 -14.33 -10.12 -5.43
CA PHE A 38 -12.93 -9.70 -5.41
C PHE A 38 -12.08 -10.97 -5.45
N VAL A 39 -11.45 -11.21 -6.60
CA VAL A 39 -10.71 -12.44 -6.88
C VAL A 39 -9.28 -12.09 -7.26
N ILE A 40 -8.30 -12.80 -6.68
CA ILE A 40 -6.88 -12.73 -7.00
C ILE A 40 -6.36 -14.16 -7.17
N GLY A 41 -6.22 -14.60 -8.41
CA GLY A 41 -5.83 -15.97 -8.75
C GLY A 41 -6.90 -16.96 -8.31
N SER A 42 -6.52 -17.89 -7.44
CA SER A 42 -7.44 -18.85 -6.81
C SER A 42 -8.13 -18.30 -5.56
N TRP A 43 -7.75 -17.11 -5.09
CA TRP A 43 -8.32 -16.52 -3.89
C TRP A 43 -9.56 -15.72 -4.26
N SER A 44 -10.73 -16.21 -3.89
CA SER A 44 -11.98 -15.47 -3.92
C SER A 44 -12.29 -14.97 -2.52
N LEU A 45 -12.03 -13.68 -2.26
CA LEU A 45 -12.22 -13.09 -0.95
C LEU A 45 -13.69 -13.15 -0.54
N THR A 46 -13.92 -13.53 0.72
CA THR A 46 -15.21 -13.49 1.42
C THR A 46 -15.47 -12.10 2.03
N VAL A 47 -16.70 -11.89 2.53
CA VAL A 47 -17.09 -10.65 3.23
C VAL A 47 -16.28 -10.50 4.52
N SER A 48 -16.14 -11.56 5.29
CA SER A 48 -15.36 -11.56 6.52
C SER A 48 -13.88 -11.24 6.26
N GLU A 49 -13.28 -11.82 5.22
CA GLU A 49 -11.90 -11.49 4.84
C GLU A 49 -11.77 -10.03 4.41
N SER A 50 -12.79 -9.46 3.75
CA SER A 50 -12.79 -8.03 3.39
C SER A 50 -12.76 -7.12 4.62
N TYR A 51 -13.48 -7.46 5.69
CA TYR A 51 -13.38 -6.73 6.96
C TYR A 51 -11.97 -6.81 7.57
N LEU A 52 -11.32 -7.98 7.50
CA LEU A 52 -9.94 -8.14 7.98
C LEU A 52 -8.96 -7.28 7.18
N PHE A 53 -9.08 -7.25 5.85
CA PHE A 53 -8.27 -6.38 5.02
C PHE A 53 -8.55 -4.90 5.28
N MET A 54 -9.81 -4.50 5.50
CA MET A 54 -10.12 -3.12 5.90
C MET A 54 -9.45 -2.74 7.22
N LEU A 55 -9.51 -3.62 8.23
CA LEU A 55 -8.82 -3.39 9.51
C LEU A 55 -7.31 -3.24 9.28
N PHE A 56 -6.72 -4.14 8.49
CA PHE A 56 -5.30 -4.08 8.13
C PHE A 56 -4.93 -2.75 7.46
N TYR A 57 -5.65 -2.32 6.42
CA TYR A 57 -5.39 -1.02 5.77
C TYR A 57 -5.67 0.16 6.70
N THR A 58 -6.65 0.08 7.59
CA THR A 58 -6.92 1.11 8.61
C THR A 58 -5.73 1.29 9.54
N LEU A 59 -5.10 0.20 9.98
CA LEU A 59 -3.89 0.24 10.80
C LEU A 59 -2.71 0.86 10.04
N LEU A 60 -2.53 0.53 8.76
CA LEU A 60 -1.48 1.12 7.91
C LEU A 60 -1.68 2.62 7.70
N ILE A 61 -2.91 3.03 7.37
CA ILE A 61 -3.30 4.44 7.21
C ILE A 61 -3.06 5.20 8.52
N SER A 62 -3.51 4.65 9.64
CA SER A 62 -3.34 5.27 10.96
C SER A 62 -1.87 5.42 11.31
N LEU A 63 -1.05 4.39 11.08
CA LEU A 63 0.39 4.44 11.34
C LEU A 63 1.09 5.51 10.49
N ALA A 64 0.70 5.66 9.23
CA ALA A 64 1.20 6.71 8.35
C ALA A 64 0.77 8.12 8.83
N ILE A 65 -0.51 8.32 9.15
CA ILE A 65 -1.02 9.60 9.70
C ILE A 65 -0.30 9.96 11.00
N LEU A 66 -0.17 9.02 11.94
CA LEU A 66 0.54 9.26 13.20
C LEU A 66 2.01 9.62 12.96
N SER A 67 2.65 9.07 11.93
CA SER A 67 4.04 9.38 11.57
C SER A 67 4.26 10.80 11.03
N VAL A 68 3.19 11.49 10.64
CA VAL A 68 3.23 12.93 10.33
C VAL A 68 3.66 13.71 11.59
N SER A 69 3.03 13.42 12.73
CA SER A 69 3.23 14.14 13.99
C SER A 69 4.29 13.49 14.88
N ILE A 70 4.40 12.16 14.87
CA ILE A 70 5.21 11.38 15.81
C ILE A 70 6.46 10.83 15.08
N ARG A 71 7.60 11.49 15.28
CA ARG A 71 8.87 11.15 14.59
C ARG A 71 9.34 9.72 14.88
N SER A 72 9.10 9.23 16.09
CA SER A 72 9.46 7.87 16.52
C SER A 72 8.59 6.77 15.89
N LEU A 73 7.62 7.09 15.02
CA LEU A 73 6.88 6.08 14.26
C LEU A 73 7.34 5.99 12.79
N ARG A 74 8.07 6.97 12.28
CA ARG A 74 8.45 7.06 10.87
C ARG A 74 9.25 5.87 10.33
N PRO A 75 10.27 5.34 11.04
CA PRO A 75 10.99 4.15 10.58
C PRO A 75 10.07 2.94 10.39
N ILE A 76 9.25 2.61 11.40
CA ILE A 76 8.38 1.44 11.30
C ILE A 76 7.27 1.66 10.27
N SER A 77 6.71 2.87 10.21
CA SER A 77 5.69 3.23 9.21
C SER A 77 6.24 3.09 7.78
N GLY A 78 7.42 3.66 7.49
CA GLY A 78 8.05 3.54 6.18
C GLY A 78 8.43 2.11 5.84
N LEU A 79 8.89 1.32 6.83
CA LEU A 79 9.26 -0.08 6.61
C LEU A 79 8.04 -0.91 6.21
N VAL A 80 6.99 -0.88 7.05
CA VAL A 80 5.78 -1.66 6.81
C VAL A 80 5.11 -1.21 5.52
N ALA A 81 5.00 0.11 5.30
CA ALA A 81 4.41 0.62 4.06
C ALA A 81 5.21 0.18 2.84
N GLY A 82 6.55 0.24 2.90
CA GLY A 82 7.41 -0.19 1.82
C GLY A 82 7.23 -1.67 1.49
N LEU A 83 7.24 -2.55 2.50
CA LEU A 83 7.05 -3.99 2.30
C LEU A 83 5.68 -4.32 1.71
N VAL A 84 4.60 -3.68 2.19
CA VAL A 84 3.25 -3.92 1.66
C VAL A 84 3.13 -3.47 0.21
N HIS A 85 3.61 -2.28 -0.14
CA HIS A 85 3.60 -1.84 -1.54
C HIS A 85 4.43 -2.78 -2.41
N LEU A 86 5.63 -3.17 -1.99
CA LEU A 86 6.43 -4.13 -2.77
C LEU A 86 5.71 -5.47 -2.96
N ALA A 87 5.04 -5.99 -1.94
CA ALA A 87 4.24 -7.22 -2.05
C ALA A 87 3.10 -7.06 -3.07
N LEU A 88 2.37 -5.95 -3.04
CA LEU A 88 1.33 -5.62 -4.03
C LEU A 88 1.92 -5.54 -5.45
N GLY A 89 3.06 -4.86 -5.60
CA GLY A 89 3.79 -4.78 -6.87
C GLY A 89 4.21 -6.16 -7.39
N VAL A 90 4.67 -7.06 -6.52
CA VAL A 90 5.02 -8.45 -6.88
C VAL A 90 3.79 -9.22 -7.37
N ILE A 91 2.62 -9.07 -6.74
CA ILE A 91 1.37 -9.70 -7.20
C ILE A 91 1.06 -9.26 -8.65
N HIS A 92 1.23 -7.97 -8.97
CA HIS A 92 1.02 -7.47 -10.32
C HIS A 92 2.10 -7.93 -11.32
N ILE A 93 3.37 -8.04 -10.91
CA ILE A 93 4.43 -8.65 -11.75
C ILE A 93 4.08 -10.09 -12.09
N ILE A 94 3.70 -10.90 -11.08
CA ILE A 94 3.32 -12.30 -11.29
C ILE A 94 2.16 -12.37 -12.26
N ARG A 95 1.16 -11.50 -12.11
CA ARG A 95 0.02 -11.46 -13.02
C ARG A 95 0.42 -11.17 -14.47
N LEU A 96 1.31 -10.19 -14.68
CA LEU A 96 1.79 -9.85 -16.02
C LEU A 96 2.55 -11.00 -16.71
N ARG A 97 3.11 -11.94 -15.93
CA ARG A 97 3.87 -13.08 -16.47
C ARG A 97 3.07 -14.36 -16.60
N ALA A 98 2.28 -14.70 -15.59
CA ALA A 98 1.62 -16.01 -15.46
C ALA A 98 0.12 -15.97 -15.76
N TYR A 99 -0.45 -14.78 -16.02
CA TYR A 99 -1.87 -14.53 -16.29
C TYR A 99 -2.82 -15.32 -15.40
N PHE A 100 -3.17 -14.75 -14.25
CA PHE A 100 -4.20 -15.31 -13.38
C PHE A 100 -5.44 -14.39 -13.32
N LYS A 101 -6.59 -14.99 -12.99
CA LYS A 101 -7.87 -14.28 -12.83
C LYS A 101 -7.73 -13.21 -11.74
N PHE A 102 -7.88 -11.95 -12.10
CA PHE A 102 -7.94 -10.86 -11.14
C PHE A 102 -9.20 -10.05 -11.45
N GLU A 103 -10.13 -10.02 -10.51
CA GLU A 103 -11.43 -9.38 -10.62
C GLU A 103 -11.65 -8.48 -9.41
N ILE A 104 -12.12 -7.26 -9.66
CA ILE A 104 -12.53 -6.32 -8.61
C ILE A 104 -13.90 -5.78 -9.01
N PHE A 105 -14.88 -5.83 -8.11
CA PHE A 105 -16.24 -5.34 -8.35
C PHE A 105 -16.99 -6.07 -9.48
N ASN A 106 -16.81 -7.38 -9.62
CA ASN A 106 -17.31 -8.17 -10.76
C ASN A 106 -16.72 -7.77 -12.13
N LEU A 107 -15.67 -6.95 -12.15
CA LEU A 107 -14.99 -6.52 -13.37
C LEU A 107 -13.58 -7.12 -13.42
N GLU A 108 -13.22 -7.66 -14.58
CA GLU A 108 -11.86 -8.13 -14.81
C GLU A 108 -10.88 -6.95 -14.71
N TRP A 109 -9.86 -7.07 -13.86
CA TRP A 109 -8.82 -6.06 -13.73
C TRP A 109 -7.97 -6.05 -15.00
N PRO A 110 -7.85 -4.96 -15.75
CA PRO A 110 -7.09 -4.99 -17.00
C PRO A 110 -5.58 -5.26 -16.79
N LEU A 111 -4.92 -5.90 -17.77
CA LEU A 111 -3.45 -6.11 -17.70
C LEU A 111 -2.68 -4.79 -17.70
N ASN A 112 -3.10 -3.80 -18.49
CA ASN A 112 -2.49 -2.47 -18.48
C ASN A 112 -2.66 -1.77 -17.13
N ALA A 113 -3.72 -2.05 -16.37
CA ALA A 113 -3.87 -1.57 -15.01
C ALA A 113 -2.83 -2.21 -14.08
N SER A 114 -2.56 -3.52 -14.21
CA SER A 114 -1.47 -4.17 -13.46
C SER A 114 -0.09 -3.59 -13.80
N LEU A 115 0.16 -3.25 -15.07
CA LEU A 115 1.40 -2.58 -15.46
C LEU A 115 1.54 -1.21 -14.79
N ARG A 116 0.47 -0.40 -14.74
CA ARG A 116 0.47 0.87 -14.03
C ARG A 116 0.76 0.71 -12.54
N GLU A 117 0.14 -0.29 -11.90
CA GLU A 117 0.39 -0.60 -10.49
C GLU A 117 1.88 -0.93 -10.27
N VAL A 118 2.49 -1.79 -11.10
CA VAL A 118 3.93 -2.08 -11.02
C VAL A 118 4.78 -0.80 -11.10
N LEU A 119 4.48 0.09 -12.04
CA LEU A 119 5.24 1.32 -12.27
C LEU A 119 5.08 2.37 -11.15
N ILE A 120 4.00 2.32 -10.39
CA ILE A 120 3.71 3.29 -9.31
C ILE A 120 4.09 2.71 -7.96
N VAL A 121 3.56 1.52 -7.65
CA VAL A 121 3.61 0.90 -6.34
C VAL A 121 5.03 0.44 -6.00
N ILE A 122 5.80 -0.09 -6.96
CA ILE A 122 7.16 -0.57 -6.68
C ILE A 122 8.10 0.61 -6.36
N PRO A 123 8.22 1.66 -7.21
CA PRO A 123 9.06 2.80 -6.86
C PRO A 123 8.61 3.48 -5.56
N PHE A 124 7.30 3.56 -5.31
CA PHE A 124 6.79 4.11 -4.06
C PHE A 124 7.15 3.24 -2.85
N GLY A 125 7.08 1.91 -2.97
CA GLY A 125 7.52 0.97 -1.95
C GLY A 125 9.01 1.11 -1.62
N ILE A 126 9.86 1.23 -2.65
CA ILE A 126 11.30 1.52 -2.48
C ILE A 126 11.51 2.87 -1.77
N ALA A 127 10.79 3.92 -2.17
CA ALA A 127 10.86 5.23 -1.53
C ALA A 127 10.49 5.15 -0.03
N CYS A 128 9.46 4.37 0.33
CA CYS A 128 9.08 4.15 1.72
C CYS A 128 10.20 3.47 2.53
N LEU A 129 10.88 2.47 1.96
CA LEU A 129 12.02 1.82 2.60
C LEU A 129 13.21 2.77 2.77
N LEU A 130 13.49 3.62 1.78
CA LEU A 130 14.54 4.65 1.88
C LEU A 130 14.24 5.67 2.97
N VAL A 131 12.98 6.14 3.06
CA VAL A 131 12.53 7.04 4.13
C VAL A 131 12.61 6.37 5.49
N SER A 132 12.29 5.07 5.58
CA SER A 132 12.44 4.27 6.80
C SER A 132 13.90 4.24 7.26
N PHE A 133 14.81 3.87 6.37
CA PHE A 133 16.25 3.81 6.65
C PHE A 133 16.80 5.17 7.09
N TYR A 134 16.46 6.24 6.35
CA TYR A 134 16.84 7.61 6.71
C TYR A 134 16.32 8.01 8.10
N SER A 135 15.05 7.72 8.38
CA SER A 135 14.42 8.05 9.66
C SER A 135 15.02 7.25 10.83
N ASN A 136 15.51 6.04 10.58
CA ASN A 136 16.15 5.20 11.59
C ASN A 136 17.53 5.76 11.96
N ASN A 137 18.32 6.16 10.97
CA ASN A 137 19.67 6.69 11.18
C ASN A 137 19.70 8.06 11.87
N LYS A 138 18.60 8.82 11.85
CA LYS A 138 18.44 10.11 12.55
C LYS A 138 17.84 9.99 13.96
N ARG A 139 17.61 8.76 14.46
CA ARG A 139 17.28 8.53 15.89
C ARG A 139 18.50 8.51 16.81
N VAL A 140 19.71 8.45 16.23
CA VAL A 140 21.00 8.55 16.95
C VAL A 140 21.47 9.99 16.93
#